data_AF-A0A0C2CN44-F1
#
_entry.id   AF-A0A0C2CN44-F1
#
_cell.length_a   1.000
_cell.length_b   1.000
_cell.length_c   1.000
_cell.angle_alpha   90.00
_cell.angle_beta   90.00
_cell.angle_gamma   90.00
#
_symmetry.space_group_name_H-M   'P 1'
#
loop_
_entity.id
_entity.type
_entity.pdbx_description
1 polymer ?
#
loop_
_entity_poly.entity_id
_entity_poly.type
_entity_poly.pdbx_seq_one_letter_code
_entity_poly.pdbx_strand_id
1 'polypeptide(L)'
;MAEEEERCICQICQCGNHKCSHVEDSWVARGGFGDATTEYGAQYPGKEAVRSRAIRPAETILNSGKFNGETTNRADFSGKQGERRTAFRPPETVIGGGEFTSKTTNRSDFDLKQVERPTAFRPAETVVGGGEFTGNTTNKTDYDMKQVQRAAAFRPAETVIGGGEFSGKTTNRADFDRKEVR
;
A
#
# COMPACT_ATOMS: atom_id res chain seq x y z
N MET A 1 49.15 -176.86 77.38
CA MET A 1 49.90 -175.86 76.59
C MET A 1 49.39 -175.99 75.17
N ALA A 2 48.80 -174.94 74.61
CA ALA A 2 48.53 -174.76 73.17
C ALA A 2 47.83 -173.40 73.03
N GLU A 3 48.61 -172.34 72.83
CA GLU A 3 48.97 -171.75 71.52
C GLU A 3 47.84 -170.82 71.04
N GLU A 4 48.05 -169.53 71.31
CA GLU A 4 47.20 -168.42 70.92
C GLU A 4 47.75 -167.84 69.62
N GLU A 5 47.02 -167.98 68.51
CA GLU A 5 47.45 -167.51 67.18
C GLU A 5 47.10 -166.02 66.98
N GLU A 6 48.11 -165.19 66.73
CA GLU A 6 47.96 -163.74 66.51
C GLU A 6 47.48 -163.43 65.06
N ARG A 7 46.26 -162.88 64.92
CA ARG A 7 45.70 -162.44 63.62
C ARG A 7 45.93 -160.96 63.37
N CYS A 8 46.22 -160.59 62.12
CA CYS A 8 46.41 -159.20 61.73
C CYS A 8 45.11 -158.38 61.79
N ILE A 9 45.19 -157.13 62.24
CA ILE A 9 44.07 -156.17 62.31
C ILE A 9 43.32 -156.02 60.97
N CYS A 10 44.00 -156.18 59.83
CA CYS A 10 43.37 -156.12 58.51
C CYS A 10 42.32 -157.22 58.27
N GLN A 11 42.35 -158.31 59.04
CA GLN A 11 41.35 -159.39 58.95
C GLN A 11 40.08 -159.10 59.79
N ILE A 12 40.08 -158.03 60.58
CA ILE A 12 38.99 -157.67 61.50
C ILE A 12 38.50 -156.22 61.34
N CYS A 13 39.24 -155.30 60.68
CA CYS A 13 38.76 -153.95 60.33
C CYS A 13 38.67 -153.71 58.82
N GLN A 14 37.54 -153.14 58.37
CA GLN A 14 37.29 -152.72 56.97
C GLN A 14 37.63 -151.25 56.72
N CYS A 15 38.22 -150.56 57.71
CA CYS A 15 38.50 -149.13 57.67
C CYS A 15 39.64 -148.74 56.71
N GLY A 16 40.38 -149.72 56.18
CA GLY A 16 41.26 -149.56 55.01
C GLY A 16 42.49 -148.68 55.21
N ASN A 17 42.84 -148.33 56.45
CA ASN A 17 43.94 -147.40 56.75
C ASN A 17 44.88 -147.99 57.80
N HIS A 18 45.46 -149.15 57.48
CA HIS A 18 46.44 -149.83 58.32
C HIS A 18 47.72 -150.05 57.54
N LYS A 19 48.85 -149.80 58.20
CA LYS A 19 50.17 -150.01 57.61
C LYS A 19 50.68 -151.38 58.04
N CYS A 20 50.66 -152.35 57.13
CA CYS A 20 51.07 -153.71 57.40
C CYS A 20 52.05 -154.19 56.32
N SER A 21 53.03 -155.00 56.73
CA SER A 21 54.16 -155.45 55.89
C SER A 21 53.77 -156.30 54.68
N HIS A 22 52.53 -156.78 54.61
CA HIS A 22 52.01 -157.58 53.50
C HIS A 22 51.24 -156.73 52.46
N VAL A 23 51.15 -155.41 52.64
CA VAL A 23 50.54 -154.50 51.67
C VAL A 23 51.63 -153.60 51.11
N GLU A 24 51.89 -153.74 49.80
CA GLU A 24 52.86 -152.93 49.06
C GLU A 24 52.45 -151.45 48.98
N ASP A 25 53.42 -150.56 49.17
CA ASP A 25 53.26 -149.09 49.22
C ASP A 25 53.10 -148.52 47.79
N SER A 26 51.90 -148.60 47.21
CA SER A 26 51.53 -147.70 46.11
C SER A 26 50.10 -147.19 46.28
N TRP A 27 50.00 -146.19 47.14
CA TRP A 27 48.91 -145.25 47.40
C TRP A 27 47.93 -145.06 46.23
N VAL A 28 46.79 -145.75 46.25
CA VAL A 28 45.62 -145.31 45.50
C VAL A 28 44.92 -144.24 46.32
N ALA A 29 45.31 -142.99 46.12
CA ALA A 29 44.54 -141.85 46.58
C ALA A 29 43.20 -141.85 45.83
N ARG A 30 42.14 -142.27 46.51
CA ARG A 30 40.76 -141.94 46.13
C ARG A 30 40.65 -140.41 46.03
N GLY A 31 40.38 -139.89 44.83
CA GLY A 31 40.05 -138.49 44.64
C GLY A 31 40.17 -138.04 43.19
N GLY A 32 39.04 -137.96 42.48
CA GLY A 32 38.95 -137.34 41.15
C GLY A 32 37.59 -136.68 41.02
N PHE A 33 37.50 -135.43 41.47
CA PHE A 33 36.36 -134.54 41.24
C PHE A 33 36.20 -134.32 39.73
N GLY A 34 35.08 -134.77 39.17
CA GLY A 34 34.68 -134.43 37.81
C GLY A 34 34.28 -132.95 37.73
N ASP A 35 34.87 -132.27 36.75
CA ASP A 35 34.60 -130.93 36.22
C ASP A 35 34.21 -129.85 37.23
N ALA A 36 35.19 -129.03 37.60
CA ALA A 36 35.05 -127.82 38.41
C ALA A 36 34.29 -126.70 37.67
N THR A 37 33.08 -126.98 37.22
CA THR A 37 32.11 -125.97 36.77
C THR A 37 31.15 -125.75 37.93
N THR A 38 31.24 -124.60 38.59
CA THR A 38 30.31 -124.27 39.68
C THR A 38 28.89 -124.16 39.11
N GLU A 39 27.86 -124.47 39.91
CA GLU A 39 26.44 -124.30 39.49
C GLU A 39 26.19 -122.91 38.91
N TYR A 40 26.83 -121.90 39.50
CA TYR A 40 26.82 -120.52 39.02
C TYR A 40 27.31 -120.37 37.56
N GLY A 41 28.45 -120.99 37.21
CA GLY A 41 29.01 -120.94 35.86
C GLY A 41 28.12 -121.63 34.81
N ALA A 42 27.38 -122.66 35.21
CA ALA A 42 26.45 -123.37 34.33
C ALA A 42 25.12 -122.62 34.14
N GLN A 43 24.59 -121.97 35.19
CA GLN A 43 23.28 -121.31 35.14
C GLN A 43 23.29 -119.90 34.54
N TYR A 44 24.44 -119.21 34.53
CA TYR A 44 24.53 -117.81 34.08
C TYR A 44 25.58 -117.61 32.98
N PRO A 45 25.42 -118.24 31.79
CA PRO A 45 26.21 -117.85 30.63
C PRO A 45 25.90 -116.41 30.22
N GLY A 46 26.90 -115.67 29.76
CA GLY A 46 26.72 -114.30 29.25
C GLY A 46 25.69 -114.27 28.12
N LYS A 47 24.69 -113.40 28.23
CA LYS A 47 23.64 -113.25 27.20
C LYS A 47 23.91 -112.02 26.36
N GLU A 48 23.92 -112.16 25.04
CA GLU A 48 23.97 -111.02 24.12
C GLU A 48 22.58 -110.40 23.96
N ALA A 49 22.49 -109.08 24.10
CA ALA A 49 21.25 -108.34 23.89
C ALA A 49 21.20 -107.77 22.46
N VAL A 50 20.15 -108.11 21.71
CA VAL A 50 19.91 -107.56 20.36
C VAL A 50 19.29 -106.16 20.49
N ARG A 51 19.89 -105.15 19.86
CA ARG A 51 19.34 -103.78 19.83
C ARG A 51 18.03 -103.75 19.05
N SER A 52 16.99 -103.14 19.63
CA SER A 52 15.73 -102.91 18.92
C SER A 52 15.90 -101.85 17.83
N ARG A 53 15.22 -102.04 16.69
CA ARG A 53 15.24 -101.09 15.57
C ARG A 53 14.45 -99.82 15.92
N ALA A 54 14.97 -98.66 15.50
CA ALA A 54 14.31 -97.37 15.70
C ALA A 54 13.02 -97.26 14.87
N ILE A 55 11.93 -96.80 15.48
CA ILE A 55 10.67 -96.50 14.79
C ILE A 55 10.69 -95.00 14.46
N ARG A 56 10.53 -94.64 13.17
CA ARG A 56 10.38 -93.25 12.73
C ARG A 56 8.91 -92.97 12.43
N PRO A 57 8.30 -91.94 13.03
CA PRO A 57 6.92 -91.56 12.72
C PRO A 57 6.82 -91.01 11.30
N ALA A 58 5.65 -91.20 10.67
CA ALA A 58 5.38 -90.70 9.33
C ALA A 58 5.32 -89.17 9.29
N GLU A 59 5.80 -88.58 8.20
CA GLU A 59 5.77 -87.13 7.99
C GLU A 59 4.34 -86.66 7.71
N THR A 60 3.88 -85.65 8.47
CA THR A 60 2.60 -84.98 8.26
C THR A 60 2.74 -83.86 7.24
N ILE A 61 2.15 -84.03 6.06
CA ILE A 61 2.08 -82.98 5.04
C ILE A 61 0.95 -82.01 5.39
N LEU A 62 1.29 -80.78 5.74
CA LEU A 62 0.33 -79.70 5.96
C LEU A 62 -0.08 -79.11 4.60
N ASN A 63 -1.32 -79.35 4.19
CA ASN A 63 -1.88 -78.74 2.99
C ASN A 63 -2.41 -77.35 3.32
N SER A 64 -1.68 -76.29 2.95
CA SER A 64 -2.18 -74.92 3.00
C SER A 64 -2.83 -74.57 1.65
N GLY A 65 -4.14 -74.38 1.66
CA GLY A 65 -4.88 -73.90 0.49
C GLY A 65 -4.48 -72.48 0.08
N LYS A 66 -4.95 -72.02 -1.08
CA LYS A 66 -4.69 -70.65 -1.56
C LYS A 66 -5.35 -69.63 -0.62
N PHE A 67 -4.56 -68.70 -0.09
CA PHE A 67 -5.04 -67.60 0.74
C PHE A 67 -5.59 -66.46 -0.13
N ASN A 68 -6.84 -66.06 0.08
CA ASN A 68 -7.37 -64.82 -0.49
C ASN A 68 -7.17 -63.68 0.52
N GLY A 69 -6.15 -62.85 0.29
CA GLY A 69 -5.78 -61.73 1.15
C GLY A 69 -6.42 -60.40 0.78
N GLU A 70 -7.42 -60.38 -0.10
CA GLU A 70 -8.11 -59.15 -0.45
C GLU A 70 -9.08 -58.74 0.67
N THR A 71 -8.80 -57.60 1.29
CA THR A 71 -9.66 -57.02 2.32
C THR A 71 -10.75 -56.18 1.65
N THR A 72 -11.91 -56.07 2.30
CA THR A 72 -13.03 -55.22 1.84
C THR A 72 -12.58 -53.77 1.65
N ASN A 73 -11.72 -53.26 2.53
CA ASN A 73 -11.18 -51.92 2.40
C ASN A 73 -10.40 -51.70 1.10
N ARG A 74 -9.57 -52.68 0.70
CA ARG A 74 -8.78 -52.59 -0.53
C ARG A 74 -9.65 -52.68 -1.78
N ALA A 75 -10.69 -53.50 -1.74
CA ALA A 75 -11.64 -53.64 -2.84
C ALA A 75 -12.53 -52.39 -3.01
N ASP A 76 -13.05 -51.86 -1.91
CA ASP A 76 -14.07 -50.80 -1.93
C ASP A 76 -13.47 -49.39 -2.09
N PHE A 77 -12.27 -49.14 -1.54
CA PHE A 77 -11.64 -47.81 -1.49
C PHE A 77 -10.40 -47.71 -2.38
N SER A 78 -10.58 -48.03 -3.66
CA SER A 78 -9.57 -47.74 -4.69
C SER A 78 -9.66 -46.29 -5.17
N GLY A 79 -8.54 -45.72 -5.60
CA GLY A 79 -8.48 -44.35 -6.11
C GLY A 79 -9.27 -44.20 -7.42
N LYS A 80 -10.45 -43.58 -7.35
CA LYS A 80 -11.27 -43.28 -8.53
C LYS A 80 -10.87 -41.92 -9.11
N GLN A 81 -10.55 -41.88 -10.40
CA GLN A 81 -10.31 -40.61 -11.10
C GLN A 81 -11.66 -39.92 -11.34
N GLY A 82 -11.89 -38.79 -10.67
CA GLY A 82 -13.06 -37.94 -10.90
C GLY A 82 -12.84 -37.03 -12.10
N GLU A 83 -13.85 -36.90 -12.96
CA GLU A 83 -13.78 -36.00 -14.10
C GLU A 83 -13.77 -34.53 -13.64
N ARG A 84 -12.89 -33.71 -14.24
CA ARG A 84 -12.78 -32.30 -13.88
C ARG A 84 -13.99 -31.55 -14.45
N ARG A 85 -14.81 -30.98 -13.55
CA ARG A 85 -15.96 -30.16 -13.95
C ARG A 85 -15.49 -28.98 -14.80
N THR A 86 -16.11 -28.81 -15.97
CA THR A 86 -15.86 -27.66 -16.85
C THR A 86 -16.46 -26.40 -16.23
N ALA A 87 -15.69 -25.31 -16.20
CA ALA A 87 -16.18 -24.02 -15.72
C ALA A 87 -17.15 -23.42 -16.76
N PHE A 88 -18.37 -23.10 -16.34
CA PHE A 88 -19.31 -22.35 -17.16
C PHE A 88 -19.05 -20.85 -16.98
N ARG A 89 -18.67 -20.15 -18.05
CA ARG A 89 -18.59 -18.69 -18.08
C ARG A 89 -19.75 -18.15 -18.91
N PRO A 90 -20.68 -17.39 -18.31
CA PRO A 90 -21.71 -16.69 -19.06
C PRO A 90 -21.08 -15.73 -20.09
N PRO A 91 -21.73 -15.50 -21.24
CA PRO A 91 -21.31 -14.46 -22.16
C PRO A 91 -21.40 -13.08 -21.49
N GLU A 92 -20.34 -12.28 -21.57
CA GLU A 92 -20.35 -10.89 -21.12
C GLU A 92 -21.24 -10.07 -22.05
N THR A 93 -22.43 -9.68 -21.58
CA THR A 93 -23.27 -8.71 -22.27
C THR A 93 -22.84 -7.31 -21.84
N VAL A 94 -22.08 -6.63 -22.70
CA VAL A 94 -21.81 -5.20 -22.52
C VAL A 94 -23.13 -4.46 -22.77
N ILE A 95 -23.79 -4.04 -21.70
CA ILE A 95 -24.93 -3.14 -21.79
C ILE A 95 -24.39 -1.79 -22.26
N GLY A 96 -24.56 -1.49 -23.54
CA GLY A 96 -24.23 -0.18 -24.09
C GLY A 96 -24.99 0.90 -23.34
N GLY A 97 -24.26 1.88 -22.80
CA GLY A 97 -24.87 3.03 -22.15
C GLY A 97 -25.73 3.83 -23.14
N GLY A 98 -26.88 4.32 -22.68
CA GLY A 98 -27.75 5.19 -23.47
C GLY A 98 -27.13 6.57 -23.72
N GLU A 99 -27.73 7.32 -24.64
CA GLU A 99 -27.30 8.69 -24.92
C GLU A 99 -27.41 9.58 -23.67
N PHE A 100 -26.30 10.24 -23.31
CA PHE A 100 -26.26 11.17 -22.19
C PHE A 100 -26.50 12.61 -22.66
N THR A 101 -27.60 13.21 -22.23
CA THR A 101 -27.88 14.62 -22.49
C THR A 101 -27.25 15.49 -21.39
N SER A 102 -26.09 16.08 -21.67
CA SER A 102 -25.32 16.86 -20.70
C SER A 102 -25.71 18.34 -20.59
N LYS A 103 -26.90 18.74 -21.07
CA LYS A 103 -27.34 20.15 -21.06
C LYS A 103 -28.13 20.44 -19.80
N THR A 104 -27.56 21.28 -18.93
CA THR A 104 -28.24 21.80 -17.75
C THR A 104 -29.00 23.09 -18.10
N THR A 105 -30.03 23.41 -17.32
CA THR A 105 -30.80 24.66 -17.44
C THR A 105 -29.91 25.91 -17.36
N ASN A 106 -28.93 25.90 -16.46
CA ASN A 106 -27.99 27.02 -16.37
C ASN A 106 -27.24 27.25 -17.70
N ARG A 107 -26.77 26.17 -18.33
CA ARG A 107 -26.03 26.25 -19.60
C ARG A 107 -26.90 26.66 -20.79
N SER A 108 -28.23 26.49 -20.70
CA SER A 108 -29.17 26.94 -21.73
C SER A 108 -29.63 28.38 -21.50
N ASP A 109 -29.78 28.79 -20.25
CA ASP A 109 -30.50 30.03 -19.91
C ASP A 109 -29.55 31.23 -19.75
N PHE A 110 -28.27 30.98 -19.45
CA PHE A 110 -27.25 32.01 -19.18
C PHE A 110 -26.13 32.02 -20.23
N ASP A 111 -26.50 32.19 -21.49
CA ASP A 111 -25.60 32.48 -22.60
C ASP A 111 -25.25 33.98 -22.69
N LEU A 112 -24.16 34.30 -23.38
CA LEU A 112 -23.74 35.68 -23.63
C LEU A 112 -24.79 36.41 -24.49
N LYS A 113 -25.52 37.36 -23.88
CA LYS A 113 -26.45 38.23 -24.58
C LYS A 113 -25.72 39.46 -25.12
N GLN A 114 -25.70 39.62 -26.44
CA GLN A 114 -25.24 40.85 -27.06
C GLN A 114 -26.30 41.94 -26.86
N VAL A 115 -25.89 43.09 -26.33
CA VAL A 115 -26.76 44.26 -26.12
C VAL A 115 -26.16 45.44 -26.88
N GLU A 116 -27.01 46.21 -27.56
CA GLU A 116 -26.56 47.41 -28.26
C GLU A 116 -26.09 48.49 -27.28
N ARG A 117 -25.02 49.20 -27.67
CA ARG A 117 -24.53 50.33 -26.87
C ARG A 117 -25.53 51.49 -26.96
N PRO A 118 -25.98 52.05 -25.82
CA PRO A 118 -26.85 53.22 -25.85
C PRO A 118 -26.12 54.41 -26.48
N THR A 119 -26.82 55.13 -27.35
CA THR A 119 -26.29 56.36 -27.97
C THR A 119 -26.25 57.49 -26.95
N ALA A 120 -25.12 58.20 -26.87
CA ALA A 120 -25.00 59.36 -26.00
C ALA A 120 -25.89 60.52 -26.50
N PHE A 121 -26.77 61.03 -25.65
CA PHE A 121 -27.54 62.24 -25.92
C PHE A 121 -26.66 63.47 -25.68
N ARG A 122 -26.52 64.34 -26.68
CA ARG A 122 -25.88 65.65 -26.54
C ARG A 122 -26.95 66.75 -26.70
N PRO A 123 -27.21 67.56 -25.66
CA PRO A 123 -28.13 68.69 -25.78
C PRO A 123 -27.58 69.70 -26.78
N ALA A 124 -28.47 70.36 -27.53
CA ALA A 124 -28.08 71.42 -28.46
C ALA A 124 -27.48 72.60 -27.68
N GLU A 125 -26.31 73.07 -28.10
CA GLU A 125 -25.70 74.28 -27.54
C GLU A 125 -26.50 75.51 -27.96
N THR A 126 -27.24 76.11 -27.03
CA THR A 126 -27.87 77.42 -27.25
C THR A 126 -26.88 78.51 -26.88
N VAL A 127 -26.27 79.13 -27.88
CA VAL A 127 -25.48 80.36 -27.67
C VAL A 127 -26.47 81.51 -27.47
N VAL A 128 -26.66 81.92 -26.22
CA VAL A 128 -27.41 83.14 -25.92
C VAL A 128 -26.53 84.33 -26.32
N GLY A 129 -26.84 84.93 -27.47
CA GLY A 129 -26.17 86.16 -27.90
C GLY A 129 -26.41 87.28 -26.89
N GLY A 130 -25.34 87.89 -26.39
CA GLY A 130 -25.43 89.06 -25.53
C GLY A 130 -26.05 90.24 -26.27
N GLY A 131 -26.95 90.98 -25.62
CA GLY A 131 -27.57 92.18 -26.18
C GLY A 131 -26.57 93.33 -26.40
N GLU A 132 -26.97 94.30 -27.21
CA GLU A 132 -26.13 95.46 -27.54
C GLU A 132 -25.82 96.30 -26.29
N PHE A 133 -24.52 96.54 -26.03
CA PHE A 133 -24.07 97.38 -24.92
C PHE A 133 -23.74 98.78 -25.42
N THR A 134 -24.54 99.77 -25.03
CA THR A 134 -24.44 101.16 -25.51
C THR A 134 -23.27 101.95 -24.90
N GLY A 135 -22.76 101.54 -23.72
CA GLY A 135 -21.53 102.08 -23.14
C GLY A 135 -21.52 103.57 -22.80
N ASN A 136 -22.67 104.25 -22.75
CA ASN A 136 -22.75 105.68 -22.46
C ASN A 136 -22.80 105.92 -20.95
N THR A 137 -21.79 106.61 -20.42
CA THR A 137 -21.73 107.03 -19.01
C THR A 137 -22.35 108.41 -18.85
N THR A 138 -22.85 108.71 -17.64
CA THR A 138 -23.41 110.03 -17.30
C THR A 138 -22.41 111.16 -17.55
N ASN A 139 -21.12 110.94 -17.27
CA ASN A 139 -20.10 111.95 -17.55
C ASN A 139 -20.03 112.29 -19.05
N LYS A 140 -20.07 111.27 -19.92
CA LYS A 140 -19.97 111.44 -21.37
C LYS A 140 -21.20 112.14 -21.96
N THR A 141 -22.38 111.98 -21.33
CA THR A 141 -23.61 112.65 -21.77
C THR A 141 -23.73 114.07 -21.24
N ASP A 142 -23.24 114.33 -20.03
CA ASP A 142 -23.55 115.56 -19.30
C ASP A 142 -22.50 116.67 -19.54
N TYR A 143 -21.28 116.31 -19.92
CA TYR A 143 -20.17 117.25 -20.12
C TYR A 143 -19.72 117.32 -21.58
N ASP A 144 -20.56 117.91 -22.42
CA ASP A 144 -20.24 118.23 -23.82
C ASP A 144 -19.72 119.67 -23.98
N MET A 145 -18.94 119.92 -25.05
CA MET A 145 -18.41 121.26 -25.32
C MET A 145 -19.54 122.22 -25.73
N LYS A 146 -19.88 123.17 -24.85
CA LYS A 146 -20.83 124.25 -25.16
C LYS A 146 -20.11 125.42 -25.83
N GLN A 147 -20.62 125.87 -26.98
CA GLN A 147 -20.14 127.10 -27.61
C GLN A 147 -20.71 128.32 -26.87
N VAL A 148 -19.84 129.26 -26.50
CA VAL A 148 -20.23 130.53 -25.86
C VAL A 148 -19.85 131.70 -26.76
N GLN A 149 -20.72 132.70 -26.84
CA GLN A 149 -20.48 133.92 -27.61
C GLN A 149 -19.51 134.86 -26.89
N ARG A 150 -18.57 135.46 -27.64
CA ARG A 150 -17.61 136.43 -27.08
C ARG A 150 -18.28 137.78 -26.83
N ALA A 151 -18.05 138.36 -25.65
CA ALA A 151 -18.52 139.71 -25.36
C ALA A 151 -17.79 140.75 -26.23
N ALA A 152 -18.54 141.76 -26.71
CA ALA A 152 -17.98 142.86 -27.49
C ALA A 152 -17.20 143.84 -26.60
N ALA A 153 -16.13 144.43 -27.14
CA ALA A 153 -15.35 145.44 -26.45
C ALA A 153 -16.08 146.79 -26.43
N PHE A 154 -16.13 147.45 -25.26
CA PHE A 154 -16.68 148.80 -25.11
C PHE A 154 -15.61 149.86 -25.37
N ARG A 155 -15.92 150.89 -26.16
CA ARG A 155 -15.05 152.07 -26.40
C ARG A 155 -15.84 153.36 -26.11
N PRO A 156 -15.38 154.23 -25.19
CA PRO A 156 -16.02 155.52 -24.93
C PRO A 156 -15.80 156.52 -26.08
N ALA A 157 -16.72 157.47 -26.24
CA ALA A 157 -16.62 158.51 -27.28
C ALA A 157 -15.54 159.55 -26.93
N GLU A 158 -14.72 159.93 -27.92
CA GLU A 158 -13.72 161.01 -27.78
C GLU A 158 -14.39 162.38 -27.96
N THR A 159 -14.18 163.30 -27.01
CA THR A 159 -14.60 164.71 -27.10
C THR A 159 -13.40 165.61 -27.38
N VAL A 160 -13.38 166.25 -28.55
CA VAL A 160 -12.35 167.26 -28.89
C VAL A 160 -12.84 168.63 -28.39
N ILE A 161 -12.11 169.25 -27.46
CA ILE A 161 -12.38 170.61 -27.01
C ILE A 161 -11.74 171.58 -28.01
N GLY A 162 -12.56 172.24 -28.84
CA GLY A 162 -12.10 173.26 -29.78
C GLY A 162 -11.69 174.55 -29.07
N GLY A 163 -10.51 175.10 -29.40
CA GLY A 163 -10.05 176.40 -28.87
C GLY A 163 -10.82 177.57 -29.48
N GLY A 164 -11.17 178.58 -28.66
CA GLY A 164 -11.90 179.78 -29.10
C GLY A 164 -11.04 180.77 -29.90
N GLU A 165 -11.70 181.66 -30.66
CA GLU A 165 -11.03 182.67 -31.50
C GLU A 165 -10.24 183.72 -30.67
N PHE A 166 -9.03 184.05 -31.13
CA PHE A 166 -8.16 185.05 -30.51
C PHE A 166 -8.28 186.41 -31.23
N SER A 167 -8.76 187.44 -30.53
CA SER A 167 -9.12 188.72 -31.16
C SER A 167 -7.94 189.62 -31.59
N GLY A 168 -6.72 189.38 -31.11
CA GLY A 168 -5.45 189.90 -31.67
C GLY A 168 -5.26 191.43 -31.79
N LYS A 169 -6.17 192.27 -31.31
CA LYS A 169 -6.06 193.73 -31.41
C LYS A 169 -5.31 194.31 -30.21
N THR A 170 -4.13 194.86 -30.46
CA THR A 170 -3.31 195.58 -29.47
C THR A 170 -3.71 197.05 -29.39
N THR A 171 -3.59 197.68 -28.22
CA THR A 171 -3.94 199.10 -27.99
C THR A 171 -3.24 200.08 -28.94
N ASN A 172 -1.94 199.90 -29.20
CA ASN A 172 -1.18 200.74 -30.13
C ASN A 172 -1.80 200.79 -31.55
N ARG A 173 -2.31 199.64 -32.04
CA ARG A 173 -3.01 199.55 -33.34
C ARG A 173 -4.38 200.26 -33.32
N ALA A 174 -4.99 200.43 -32.16
CA ALA A 174 -6.27 201.13 -32.02
C ALA A 174 -6.10 202.64 -31.83
N ASP A 175 -4.97 203.10 -31.26
CA ASP A 175 -4.84 204.47 -30.76
C ASP A 175 -4.10 205.43 -31.73
N PHE A 176 -3.25 204.94 -32.63
CA PHE A 176 -2.41 205.76 -33.49
C PHE A 176 -2.76 205.63 -34.98
N ASP A 177 -3.82 206.32 -35.38
CA ASP A 177 -4.19 206.48 -36.79
C ASP A 177 -3.56 207.73 -37.42
N ARG A 178 -3.29 207.70 -38.74
CA ARG A 178 -2.68 208.82 -39.49
C ARG A 178 -3.64 210.03 -39.51
N LYS A 179 -3.21 211.16 -38.97
CA LYS A 179 -3.94 212.44 -39.03
C LYS A 179 -3.31 213.38 -40.07
N GLU A 180 -4.12 214.01 -40.91
CA GLU A 180 -3.68 215.05 -41.87
C GLU A 180 -3.79 216.45 -41.24
N VAL A 181 -2.83 217.33 -41.53
CA VAL A 181 -2.80 218.73 -41.05
C VAL A 181 -3.00 219.67 -42.24
N ARG A 182 -3.97 220.59 -42.16
CA ARG A 182 -4.14 221.74 -43.06
C ARG A 182 -4.32 223.00 -42.24
#